data_AF-A0A956WA22-F1
#
_entry.id   AF-A0A956WA22-F1
#
_cell.length_a   1.000
_cell.length_b   1.000
_cell.length_c   1.000
_cell.angle_alpha   90.00
_cell.angle_beta   90.00
_cell.angle_gamma   90.00
#
_symmetry.space_group_name_H-M   'P 1'
#
loop_
_entity.id
_entity.type
_entity.pdbx_description
1 polymer ?
#
loop_
_entity_poly.entity_id
_entity_poly.type
_entity_poly.pdbx_seq_one_letter_code
_entity_poly.pdbx_strand_id
1 'polypeptide(L)'
;AAFLLGCVGAWSLHPSQIESARRVFLPAPHEVKTAKAILDAMPDGSGVVMLDGKMQDDATWKQAKVMWDLAVNIAKLDPKMAEEYGIDPATV
;
A
#
# COMPACT_ATOMS: atom_id res chain seq x y z
N ALA A 1 9.40 1.98 12.97
CA ALA A 1 9.93 0.60 12.96
C ALA A 1 8.81 -0.45 13.05
N ALA A 2 7.84 -0.33 13.96
CA ALA A 2 6.77 -1.33 14.13
C ALA A 2 6.00 -1.66 12.83
N PHE A 3 5.60 -0.66 12.04
CA PHE A 3 4.91 -0.88 10.75
C PHE A 3 5.72 -1.76 9.79
N LEU A 4 7.02 -1.48 9.64
CA LEU A 4 7.93 -2.26 8.77
C LEU A 4 8.11 -3.71 9.24
N LEU A 5 7.84 -3.99 10.51
CA LEU A 5 7.87 -5.35 11.09
C LEU A 5 6.51 -6.05 11.02
N GLY A 6 5.51 -5.46 10.36
CA GLY A 6 4.18 -6.04 10.17
C GLY A 6 3.14 -5.64 11.21
N CYS A 7 3.43 -4.70 12.12
CA CYS A 7 2.41 -4.17 13.02
C CYS A 7 1.41 -3.29 12.25
N VAL A 8 0.11 -3.47 12.51
CA VAL A 8 -0.97 -2.81 11.75
C VAL A 8 -1.41 -1.45 12.30
N GLY A 9 -0.81 -0.99 13.40
CA GLY A 9 -1.17 0.26 14.05
C GLY A 9 -0.44 0.48 15.38
N ALA A 10 -0.77 1.61 16.03
CA ALA A 10 -0.34 1.92 17.39
C ALA A 10 -1.50 2.54 18.18
N TRP A 11 -1.49 2.35 19.50
CA TRP A 11 -2.44 3.00 20.38
C TRP A 11 -2.08 4.48 20.57
N SER A 12 -3.08 5.35 20.47
CA SER A 12 -2.94 6.77 20.80
C SER A 12 -3.55 7.04 22.17
N LEU A 13 -2.74 7.51 23.11
CA LEU A 13 -3.14 7.85 24.48
C LEU A 13 -3.50 9.33 24.63
N HIS A 14 -3.08 10.18 23.69
CA HIS A 14 -3.37 11.60 23.66
C HIS A 14 -3.72 12.05 22.22
N PRO A 15 -4.64 13.02 22.01
CA PRO A 15 -5.05 13.45 20.67
C PRO A 15 -3.90 13.88 19.75
N SER A 16 -2.82 14.46 20.30
CA SER A 16 -1.64 14.85 19.50
C SER A 16 -0.89 13.67 18.86
N GLN A 17 -1.13 12.43 19.32
CA GLN A 17 -0.49 11.22 18.78
C GLN A 17 -1.22 10.68 17.55
N ILE A 18 -2.49 11.04 17.33
CA ILE A 18 -3.32 10.51 16.24
C ILE A 18 -2.64 10.77 14.89
N GLU A 19 -2.20 12.00 14.66
CA GLU A 19 -1.56 12.38 13.39
C GLU A 19 -0.24 11.65 13.17
N SER A 20 0.55 11.48 14.24
CA SER A 20 1.80 10.72 14.17
C SER A 20 1.56 9.24 13.87
N ALA A 21 0.53 8.64 14.48
CA ALA A 21 0.15 7.26 14.20
C ALA A 21 -0.35 7.10 12.76
N ARG A 22 -1.21 8.00 12.26
CA ARG A 22 -1.65 7.99 10.85
C ARG A 22 -0.45 8.07 9.91
N ARG A 23 0.43 9.05 10.10
CA ARG A 23 1.60 9.23 9.22
C ARG A 23 2.53 8.01 9.18
N VAL A 24 2.68 7.28 10.29
CA VAL A 24 3.62 6.14 10.39
C VAL A 24 3.03 4.84 9.87
N PHE A 25 1.71 4.63 10.01
CA PHE A 25 1.05 3.37 9.69
C PHE A 25 0.25 3.40 8.39
N LEU A 26 0.16 4.55 7.72
CA LEU A 26 -0.34 4.63 6.35
C LEU A 26 0.77 4.22 5.36
N PRO A 27 0.45 3.41 4.34
CA PRO A 27 1.35 3.15 3.22
C PRO A 27 1.91 4.43 2.61
N ALA A 28 3.20 4.44 2.25
CA ALA A 28 3.75 5.58 1.54
C ALA A 28 3.21 5.59 0.09
N PRO A 29 2.83 6.77 -0.48
CA PRO A 29 2.22 6.81 -1.82
C PRO A 29 3.07 6.19 -2.94
N HIS A 30 4.41 6.26 -2.83
CA HIS A 30 5.32 5.65 -3.80
C HIS A 30 5.35 4.12 -3.70
N GLU A 31 5.18 3.55 -2.50
CA GLU A 31 5.07 2.10 -2.29
C GLU A 31 3.77 1.57 -2.88
N VAL A 32 2.67 2.32 -2.73
CA VAL A 32 1.37 1.98 -3.34
C VAL A 32 1.45 2.00 -4.87
N LYS A 33 2.11 3.01 -5.46
CA LYS A 33 2.34 3.08 -6.91
C LYS A 33 3.18 1.92 -7.41
N THR A 34 4.22 1.56 -6.69
CA THR A 34 5.08 0.41 -7.02
C THR A 34 4.29 -0.89 -6.94
N ALA A 35 3.49 -1.07 -5.88
CA ALA A 35 2.63 -2.22 -5.73
C ALA A 35 1.64 -2.36 -6.90
N LYS A 36 0.98 -1.26 -7.29
CA LYS A 36 0.10 -1.25 -8.46
C LYS A 36 0.84 -1.66 -9.74
N ALA A 37 2.02 -1.11 -9.98
CA ALA A 37 2.81 -1.45 -11.16
C ALA A 37 3.19 -2.94 -11.22
N ILE A 38 3.49 -3.57 -10.08
CA ILE A 38 3.74 -5.01 -10.01
C ILE A 38 2.47 -5.81 -10.33
N LEU A 39 1.32 -5.41 -9.77
CA LEU A 39 0.04 -6.07 -10.04
C LEU A 39 -0.37 -5.95 -11.52
N ASP A 40 -0.19 -4.78 -12.11
CA ASP A 40 -0.48 -4.51 -13.53
C ASP A 40 0.47 -5.27 -14.46
N ALA A 41 1.74 -5.45 -14.06
CA ALA A 41 2.75 -6.17 -14.82
C ALA A 41 2.56 -7.70 -14.77
N MET A 42 1.91 -8.23 -13.73
CA MET A 42 1.62 -9.66 -13.56
C MET A 42 0.14 -9.89 -13.21
N PRO A 43 -0.80 -9.78 -14.16
CA PRO A 43 -2.23 -9.80 -13.88
C PRO A 43 -2.75 -11.09 -13.26
N ASP A 44 -2.12 -12.23 -13.59
CA ASP A 44 -2.43 -13.56 -13.07
C ASP A 44 -1.63 -13.92 -11.80
N GLY A 45 -0.68 -13.06 -11.40
CA GLY A 45 0.23 -13.27 -10.28
C GLY A 45 1.18 -14.47 -10.47
N SER A 46 1.40 -14.91 -11.71
CA SER A 46 2.20 -16.09 -12.02
C SER A 46 3.40 -15.76 -12.92
N GLY A 47 4.43 -16.60 -12.86
CA GLY A 47 5.65 -16.40 -13.63
C GLY A 47 6.59 -15.36 -13.02
N VAL A 48 7.42 -14.77 -13.88
CA VAL A 48 8.47 -13.82 -13.49
C VAL A 48 8.51 -12.67 -14.48
N VAL A 49 8.58 -11.44 -13.98
CA VAL A 49 8.71 -10.21 -14.79
C VAL A 49 9.86 -9.36 -14.26
N MET A 50 10.55 -8.65 -15.15
CA MET A 50 11.52 -7.62 -14.76
C MET A 50 10.85 -6.24 -14.80
N LEU A 51 10.75 -5.57 -13.65
CA LEU A 51 10.21 -4.22 -13.50
C LEU A 51 11.28 -3.32 -12.88
N ASP A 52 11.62 -2.21 -13.54
CA ASP A 52 12.67 -1.26 -13.09
C ASP A 52 14.01 -1.93 -12.72
N GLY A 53 14.40 -2.96 -13.48
CA GLY A 53 15.63 -3.73 -13.23
C GLY A 53 15.55 -4.67 -12.01
N LYS A 54 14.37 -4.82 -11.39
CA LYS A 54 14.11 -5.75 -10.29
C LYS A 54 13.25 -6.91 -10.76
N MET A 55 13.63 -8.12 -10.36
CA MET A 55 12.84 -9.32 -10.60
C MET A 55 11.60 -9.31 -9.70
N GLN A 56 10.44 -9.52 -10.32
CA GLN A 56 9.15 -9.75 -9.68
C GLN A 56 8.69 -11.17 -10.00
N ASP A 57 8.16 -11.83 -8.99
CA ASP A 57 7.69 -13.20 -8.96
C ASP A 57 6.38 -13.28 -8.18
N ASP A 58 5.86 -14.50 -7.95
CA ASP A 58 4.61 -14.69 -7.23
C ASP A 58 4.68 -14.21 -5.77
N ALA A 59 5.86 -14.25 -5.13
CA ALA A 59 6.06 -13.83 -3.75
C ALA A 59 5.98 -12.30 -3.61
N THR A 60 6.73 -11.58 -4.45
CA THR A 60 6.72 -10.11 -4.52
C THR A 60 5.35 -9.59 -4.99
N TRP A 61 4.67 -10.31 -5.90
CA TRP A 61 3.29 -10.00 -6.28
C TRP A 61 2.32 -10.09 -5.09
N LYS A 62 2.42 -11.13 -4.25
CA LYS A 62 1.60 -11.27 -3.03
C LYS A 62 1.87 -10.14 -2.03
N GLN A 63 3.13 -9.70 -1.89
CA GLN A 63 3.48 -8.56 -1.04
C GLN A 63 2.87 -7.25 -1.58
N ALA A 64 3.00 -7.01 -2.88
CA ALA A 64 2.38 -5.87 -3.56
C ALA A 64 0.86 -5.87 -3.37
N LYS A 65 0.22 -7.04 -3.46
CA LYS A 65 -1.23 -7.19 -3.24
C LYS A 65 -1.65 -6.75 -1.84
N VAL A 66 -0.94 -7.16 -0.78
CA VAL A 66 -1.24 -6.75 0.60
C VAL A 66 -1.18 -5.22 0.75
N MET A 67 -0.16 -4.59 0.15
CA MET A 67 0.00 -3.14 0.20
C MET A 67 -1.12 -2.41 -0.56
N TRP A 68 -1.45 -2.90 -1.75
CA TRP A 68 -2.51 -2.34 -2.59
C TRP A 68 -3.89 -2.45 -1.94
N ASP A 69 -4.25 -3.62 -1.42
CA ASP A 69 -5.55 -3.87 -0.80
C ASP A 69 -5.76 -2.96 0.44
N LEU A 70 -4.70 -2.76 1.24
CA LEU A 70 -4.73 -1.81 2.36
C LEU A 70 -4.95 -0.37 1.86
N ALA A 71 -4.22 0.05 0.82
CA ALA A 71 -4.36 1.39 0.25
C ALA A 71 -5.76 1.66 -0.31
N VAL A 72 -6.38 0.67 -0.98
CA VAL A 72 -7.76 0.75 -1.47
C VAL A 72 -8.75 0.94 -0.31
N ASN A 73 -8.61 0.16 0.76
CA ASN A 73 -9.48 0.28 1.93
C ASN A 73 -9.37 1.66 2.60
N ILE A 74 -8.15 2.21 2.66
CA ILE A 74 -7.91 3.56 3.16
C ILE A 74 -8.54 4.62 2.24
N ALA A 75 -8.34 4.50 0.92
CA ALA A 75 -8.87 5.44 -0.06
C ALA A 75 -10.40 5.53 -0.03
N LYS A 76 -11.09 4.42 0.27
CA LYS A 76 -12.56 4.40 0.45
C LYS A 76 -13.04 5.22 1.66
N LEU A 77 -12.18 5.44 2.65
CA LEU A 77 -12.50 6.13 3.90
C LEU A 77 -11.91 7.54 3.98
N ASP A 78 -10.83 7.82 3.26
CA ASP A 78 -10.10 9.08 3.30
C ASP A 78 -9.87 9.64 1.88
N PRO A 79 -10.64 10.65 1.46
CA PRO A 79 -10.53 11.26 0.13
C PRO A 79 -9.16 11.86 -0.16
N LYS A 80 -8.44 12.35 0.86
CA LYS A 80 -7.10 12.91 0.67
C LYS A 80 -6.10 11.80 0.29
N MET A 81 -6.19 10.67 0.99
CA MET A 81 -5.33 9.52 0.66
C MET A 81 -5.70 8.91 -0.69
N ALA A 82 -6.98 8.92 -1.07
CA ALA A 82 -7.41 8.50 -2.40
C ALA A 82 -6.71 9.31 -3.51
N GLU A 83 -6.65 10.64 -3.34
CA GLU A 83 -5.92 11.54 -4.25
C GLU A 83 -4.41 11.25 -4.24
N GLU A 84 -3.79 11.13 -3.07
CA GLU A 84 -2.35 10.86 -2.96
C GLU A 84 -1.94 9.53 -3.58
N TYR A 85 -2.76 8.49 -3.41
CA TYR A 85 -2.54 7.17 -4.00
C TYR A 85 -2.92 7.10 -5.48
N GLY A 86 -3.69 8.07 -5.99
CA GLY A 86 -4.23 8.04 -7.35
C GLY A 86 -5.24 6.91 -7.55
N ILE A 87 -6.03 6.62 -6.52
CA ILE A 87 -7.08 5.60 -6.51
C ILE A 87 -8.42 6.32 -6.57
N ASP A 88 -9.22 6.04 -7.60
CA ASP A 88 -10.62 6.46 -7.63
C ASP A 88 -11.46 5.42 -6.86
N PRO A 89 -12.01 5.76 -5.68
CA PRO A 89 -12.76 4.82 -4.85
C PRO A 89 -14.03 4.27 -5.52
N ALA A 90 -14.54 4.92 -6.57
CA ALA A 90 -15.70 4.43 -7.32
C ALA A 90 -15.36 3.31 -8.30
N THR A 91 -14.08 3.13 -8.65
CA THR A 91 -13.60 2.17 -9.64
C THR A 91 -12.98 0.90 -9.06
N VAL A 92 -12.81 0.83 -7.73
CA VAL A 92 -12.12 -0.26 -7.01
C VAL A 92 -12.95 -0.80 -5.85
#